data_AF-A0AAJ0FMC4-F1
#
_entry.id   AF-A0AAJ0FMC4-F1
#
_cell.length_a   1.000
_cell.length_b   1.000
_cell.length_c   1.000
_cell.angle_alpha   90.00
_cell.angle_beta   90.00
_cell.angle_gamma   90.00
#
_symmetry.space_group_name_H-M   'P 1'
#
loop_
_entity.id
_entity.type
_entity.pdbx_description
1 polymer ?
#
loop_
_entity_poly.entity_id
_entity_poly.type
_entity_poly.pdbx_seq_one_letter_code
_entity_poly.pdbx_strand_id
1 'polypeptide(L)'
;MLGWTGLQQRSQETDRRQTSTLKYDALNVLKNLHFWALDKSSLFELFLNRTRLPNIPRFFALDLEGHLSKDPPVVEQAAAINVDSMKEKDYQFLFNVNINNPQHLNNKTESQETRDFGQTLLGFGKSSYWHYNKDALSGIRVDPTQAATLIKESGITCDDYIIVWHKTRADVTALRHILSEAGFHGVMPPDDHIIRLNYLFRHNVELPKGVKCGLEFLFSTFFPTHPLRLSHHDALIDSKKAALMALLAEKLCKGEGTADLHGTG
;
A
#
# COMPACT_ATOMS: atom_id res chain seq x y z
N MET A 1 47.05 34.40 10.38
CA MET A 1 46.12 33.52 11.13
C MET A 1 44.72 33.78 10.61
N LEU A 2 44.38 33.19 9.46
CA LEU A 2 43.13 33.41 8.75
C LEU A 2 42.58 32.04 8.39
N GLY A 3 41.44 31.68 8.95
CA GLY A 3 40.76 30.44 8.61
C GLY A 3 39.76 30.02 9.69
N TRP A 4 38.67 29.39 9.23
CA TRP A 4 37.75 28.57 10.02
C TRP A 4 36.46 29.18 10.60
N THR A 5 35.93 30.30 10.07
CA THR A 5 34.54 30.73 10.41
C THR A 5 33.53 30.63 9.26
N GLY A 6 33.96 30.50 8.00
CA GLY A 6 33.06 30.54 6.83
C GLY A 6 32.40 29.21 6.41
N LEU A 7 32.94 28.07 6.82
CA LEU A 7 32.44 26.73 6.41
C LEU A 7 31.29 26.22 7.29
N GLN A 8 31.28 26.60 8.58
CA GLN A 8 30.23 26.20 9.52
C GLN A 8 28.91 26.96 9.30
N GLN A 9 28.99 28.25 8.92
CA GLN A 9 27.79 29.03 8.56
C GLN A 9 27.16 28.56 7.24
N ARG A 10 27.96 28.23 6.21
CA ARG A 10 27.40 27.69 4.95
C ARG A 10 26.70 26.36 5.15
N SER A 11 27.27 25.44 5.94
CA SER A 11 26.65 24.13 6.25
C SER A 11 25.30 24.29 6.96
N GLN A 12 25.24 25.12 8.01
CA GLN A 12 24.00 25.38 8.76
C GLN A 12 22.94 26.14 7.94
N GLU A 13 23.36 26.97 6.98
CA GLU A 13 22.44 27.72 6.13
C GLU A 13 21.91 26.89 4.95
N THR A 14 22.68 25.92 4.43
CA THR A 14 22.15 24.89 3.52
C THR A 14 21.21 23.91 4.21
N ASP A 15 21.50 23.51 5.46
CA ASP A 15 20.61 22.65 6.25
C ASP A 15 19.30 23.38 6.62
N ARG A 16 19.38 24.66 7.02
CA ARG A 16 18.17 25.48 7.28
C ARG A 16 17.38 25.80 6.03
N ARG A 17 18.02 25.96 4.86
CA ARG A 17 17.32 26.13 3.58
C ARG A 17 16.69 24.81 3.13
N GLN A 18 17.34 23.66 3.23
CA GLN A 18 16.73 22.37 2.88
C GLN A 18 15.57 21.98 3.83
N THR A 19 15.72 22.19 5.13
CA THR A 19 14.63 21.93 6.10
C THR A 19 13.48 22.93 6.00
N SER A 20 13.73 24.20 5.66
CA SER A 20 12.64 25.18 5.42
C SER A 20 11.95 25.02 4.07
N THR A 21 12.63 24.48 3.05
CA THR A 21 12.01 24.17 1.74
C THR A 21 11.19 22.87 1.77
N LEU A 22 11.36 22.01 2.80
CA LEU A 22 10.55 20.79 2.99
C LEU A 22 9.39 20.96 3.97
N LYS A 23 9.41 22.02 4.79
CA LYS A 23 8.20 22.55 5.44
C LYS A 23 7.21 23.13 4.42
N TYR A 24 7.68 23.43 3.21
CA TYR A 24 6.81 23.61 2.05
C TYR A 24 6.35 22.22 1.56
N ASP A 25 5.05 21.97 1.73
CA ASP A 25 4.19 21.40 0.67
C ASP A 25 3.71 19.96 0.75
N ALA A 26 3.98 19.17 1.81
CA ALA A 26 3.12 17.99 2.07
C ALA A 26 1.65 18.43 2.32
N LEU A 27 1.47 19.61 2.93
CA LEU A 27 0.17 20.29 3.07
C LEU A 27 -0.34 20.92 1.76
N ASN A 28 0.52 21.19 0.76
CA ASN A 28 0.07 21.74 -0.53
C ASN A 28 -0.40 20.67 -1.50
N VAL A 29 0.06 19.42 -1.35
CA VAL A 29 -0.57 18.25 -2.00
C VAL A 29 -2.07 18.18 -1.66
N LEU A 30 -2.48 18.71 -0.51
CA LEU A 30 -3.85 18.74 -0.01
C LEU A 30 -4.63 20.02 -0.36
N LYS A 31 -4.03 21.00 -1.06
CA LYS A 31 -4.66 22.33 -1.25
C LYS A 31 -5.83 22.36 -2.25
N ASN A 32 -6.04 21.28 -3.02
CA ASN A 32 -7.10 21.18 -4.02
C ASN A 32 -8.06 20.01 -3.75
N LEU A 33 -8.41 19.75 -2.49
CA LEU A 33 -9.37 18.70 -2.11
C LEU A 33 -10.83 19.16 -2.27
N HIS A 34 -11.19 19.68 -3.45
CA HIS A 34 -12.57 19.71 -3.89
C HIS A 34 -12.87 18.44 -4.68
N PHE A 35 -14.14 18.00 -4.69
CA PHE A 35 -14.68 16.74 -5.23
C PHE A 35 -13.71 15.92 -6.10
N TRP A 36 -13.31 14.75 -5.60
CA TRP A 36 -12.50 13.82 -6.38
C TRP A 36 -13.27 13.31 -7.59
N ALA A 37 -12.70 13.51 -8.78
CA ALA A 37 -13.26 12.99 -10.01
C ALA A 37 -13.06 11.47 -10.05
N LEU A 38 -14.13 10.77 -10.39
CA LEU A 38 -14.08 9.33 -10.64
C LEU A 38 -13.17 9.03 -11.84
N ASP A 39 -12.28 8.07 -11.65
CA ASP A 39 -11.43 7.55 -12.71
C ASP A 39 -11.96 6.21 -13.20
N LYS A 40 -12.37 6.14 -14.48
CA LYS A 40 -12.89 4.91 -15.09
C LYS A 40 -11.87 3.77 -15.10
N SER A 41 -10.57 4.08 -15.07
CA SER A 41 -9.50 3.08 -15.03
C SER A 41 -9.39 2.41 -13.65
N SER A 42 -9.84 3.09 -12.60
CA SER A 42 -9.80 2.60 -11.22
C SER A 42 -10.95 1.67 -10.86
N LEU A 43 -12.10 1.77 -11.56
CA LEU A 43 -13.38 1.11 -11.21
C LEU A 43 -13.92 1.46 -9.80
N PHE A 44 -13.45 2.57 -9.22
CA PHE A 44 -13.78 2.94 -7.84
C PHE A 44 -15.27 3.29 -7.62
N GLU A 45 -16.00 3.62 -8.68
CA GLU A 45 -17.45 3.86 -8.62
C GLU A 45 -18.23 2.68 -8.02
N LEU A 46 -17.77 1.45 -8.26
CA LEU A 46 -18.37 0.24 -7.67
C LEU A 46 -18.25 0.25 -6.15
N PHE A 47 -17.09 0.63 -5.62
CA PHE A 47 -16.86 0.74 -4.18
C PHE A 47 -17.71 1.85 -3.54
N LEU A 48 -17.85 3.00 -4.21
CA LEU A 48 -18.69 4.10 -3.72
C LEU A 48 -20.17 3.70 -3.61
N ASN A 49 -20.63 2.86 -4.53
CA ASN A 49 -22.02 2.42 -4.60
C ASN A 49 -22.24 1.04 -3.94
N ARG A 50 -21.27 0.51 -3.18
CA ARG A 50 -21.32 -0.87 -2.66
C ARG A 50 -22.54 -1.21 -1.82
N THR A 51 -23.09 -0.23 -1.10
CA THR A 51 -24.32 -0.41 -0.30
C THR A 51 -25.60 -0.51 -1.13
N ARG A 52 -25.53 -0.21 -2.43
CA ARG A 52 -26.65 -0.28 -3.38
C ARG A 52 -26.60 -1.52 -4.27
N LEU A 53 -25.55 -2.33 -4.15
CA LEU A 53 -25.40 -3.54 -4.95
C LEU A 53 -26.33 -4.65 -4.42
N PRO A 54 -26.99 -5.42 -5.31
CA PRO A 54 -27.74 -6.60 -4.89
C PRO A 54 -26.76 -7.63 -4.32
N ASN A 55 -27.07 -8.18 -3.12
CA ASN A 55 -26.15 -8.98 -2.32
C ASN A 55 -24.85 -8.22 -2.02
N ILE A 56 -24.80 -7.50 -0.88
CA ILE A 56 -23.67 -6.62 -0.52
C ILE A 56 -22.35 -7.38 -0.71
N PRO A 57 -21.58 -7.07 -1.77
CA PRO A 57 -20.40 -7.86 -2.09
C PRO A 57 -19.28 -7.45 -1.14
N ARG A 58 -18.39 -8.40 -0.81
CA ARG A 58 -17.25 -8.11 0.06
C ARG A 58 -16.15 -7.44 -0.74
N PHE A 59 -15.63 -6.35 -0.20
CA PHE A 59 -14.45 -5.66 -0.72
C PHE A 59 -13.26 -5.94 0.20
N PHE A 60 -12.15 -6.40 -0.36
CA PHE A 60 -10.93 -6.61 0.40
C PHE A 60 -9.73 -5.96 -0.27
N ALA A 61 -8.83 -5.41 0.52
CA ALA A 61 -7.54 -4.95 0.03
C ALA A 61 -6.57 -6.14 -0.01
N LEU A 62 -5.78 -6.22 -1.08
CA LEU A 62 -4.82 -7.29 -1.35
C LEU A 62 -3.47 -6.66 -1.68
N ASP A 63 -2.42 -7.24 -1.11
CA ASP A 63 -1.04 -6.94 -1.48
C ASP A 63 -0.18 -8.21 -1.40
N LEU A 64 0.89 -8.25 -2.19
CA LEU A 64 1.81 -9.37 -2.31
C LEU A 64 3.26 -8.87 -2.30
N GLU A 65 4.13 -9.61 -1.63
CA GLU A 65 5.57 -9.43 -1.70
C GLU A 65 6.22 -10.55 -2.52
N GLY A 66 7.27 -10.21 -3.27
CA GLY A 66 8.09 -11.18 -4.00
C GLY A 66 8.58 -10.68 -5.37
N HIS A 67 8.88 -11.64 -6.24
CA HIS A 67 9.32 -11.38 -7.61
C HIS A 67 8.18 -11.61 -8.61
N LEU A 68 7.19 -10.72 -8.57
CA LEU A 68 5.95 -10.83 -9.34
C LEU A 68 6.13 -10.60 -10.86
N SER A 69 7.28 -10.05 -11.27
CA SER A 69 7.63 -9.84 -12.68
C SER A 69 8.30 -11.05 -13.35
N LYS A 70 8.63 -12.11 -12.59
CA LYS A 70 9.15 -13.36 -13.14
C LYS A 70 8.04 -14.16 -13.82
N ASP A 71 8.46 -15.08 -14.69
CA ASP A 71 7.60 -16.07 -15.32
C ASP A 71 8.16 -17.48 -15.04
N PRO A 72 7.54 -18.28 -14.15
CA PRO A 72 6.36 -17.94 -13.35
C PRO A 72 6.65 -16.92 -12.24
N PRO A 73 5.64 -16.18 -11.75
CA PRO A 73 5.80 -15.24 -10.66
C PRO A 73 6.16 -15.97 -9.36
N VAL A 74 7.04 -15.37 -8.56
CA VAL A 74 7.40 -15.90 -7.23
C VAL A 74 6.79 -15.01 -6.17
N VAL A 75 5.82 -15.55 -5.43
CA VAL A 75 5.22 -14.89 -4.26
C VAL A 75 5.89 -15.39 -3.00
N GLU A 76 6.29 -14.46 -2.15
CA GLU A 76 6.96 -14.71 -0.87
C GLU A 76 6.08 -14.35 0.33
N GLN A 77 5.14 -13.41 0.14
CA GLN A 77 4.10 -13.12 1.13
C GLN A 77 2.82 -12.70 0.39
N ALA A 78 1.68 -13.03 0.96
CA ALA A 78 0.39 -12.55 0.49
C ALA A 78 -0.52 -12.28 1.70
N ALA A 79 -1.22 -11.16 1.68
CA ALA A 79 -2.22 -10.86 2.70
C ALA A 79 -3.43 -10.17 2.07
N ALA A 80 -4.59 -10.43 2.65
CA ALA A 80 -5.82 -9.75 2.29
C ALA A 80 -6.61 -9.35 3.53
N ILE A 81 -7.24 -8.17 3.50
CA ILE A 81 -8.02 -7.63 4.61
C ILE A 81 -9.38 -7.12 4.15
N ASN A 82 -10.43 -7.45 4.89
CA ASN A 82 -11.77 -6.95 4.62
C ASN A 82 -11.81 -5.43 4.87
N VAL A 83 -12.15 -4.66 3.84
CA VAL A 83 -12.12 -3.18 3.92
C VAL A 83 -13.14 -2.66 4.92
N ASP A 84 -14.33 -3.24 4.99
CA ASP A 84 -15.36 -2.74 5.91
C ASP A 84 -15.05 -3.07 7.38
N SER A 85 -14.21 -4.10 7.64
CA SER A 85 -13.71 -4.39 8.99
C SER A 85 -12.74 -3.33 9.51
N MET A 86 -12.20 -2.46 8.65
CA MET A 86 -11.31 -1.35 9.04
C MET A 86 -11.99 -0.28 9.91
N LYS A 87 -13.32 -0.36 10.09
CA LYS A 87 -14.09 0.51 10.97
C LYS A 87 -14.21 -0.04 12.40
N GLU A 88 -13.83 -1.30 12.60
CA GLU A 88 -13.94 -2.00 13.87
C GLU A 88 -12.59 -1.96 14.62
N LYS A 89 -12.61 -2.17 15.94
CA LYS A 89 -11.38 -2.21 16.75
C LYS A 89 -10.49 -3.40 16.40
N ASP A 90 -11.11 -4.50 15.96
CA ASP A 90 -10.45 -5.74 15.60
C ASP A 90 -10.63 -5.99 14.10
N TYR A 91 -9.66 -5.52 13.31
CA TYR A 91 -9.70 -5.69 11.86
C TYR A 91 -9.67 -7.18 11.46
N GLN A 92 -10.51 -7.57 10.50
CA GLN A 92 -10.61 -8.94 10.02
C GLN A 92 -9.76 -9.12 8.76
N PHE A 93 -8.59 -9.75 8.91
CA PHE A 93 -7.83 -10.24 7.77
C PHE A 93 -8.44 -11.56 7.25
N LEU A 94 -8.44 -11.74 5.93
CA LEU A 94 -8.93 -12.94 5.27
C LEU A 94 -7.86 -14.03 5.28
N PHE A 95 -6.62 -13.65 4.97
CA PHE A 95 -5.45 -14.48 5.11
C PHE A 95 -4.20 -13.60 5.28
N ASN A 96 -3.16 -14.16 5.88
CA ASN A 96 -1.82 -13.58 5.94
C ASN A 96 -0.80 -14.72 5.97
N VAL A 97 -0.18 -14.97 4.82
CA VAL A 97 0.72 -16.12 4.61
C VAL A 97 2.08 -15.66 4.15
N ASN A 98 3.12 -16.25 4.74
CA ASN A 98 4.50 -16.14 4.31
C ASN A 98 4.87 -17.45 3.60
N ILE A 99 5.13 -17.36 2.31
CA ILE A 99 5.27 -18.52 1.42
C ILE A 99 6.75 -18.85 1.32
N ASN A 100 7.16 -19.87 2.05
CA ASN A 100 8.51 -20.41 1.98
C ASN A 100 8.69 -21.15 0.66
N ASN A 101 9.37 -20.51 -0.29
CA ASN A 101 9.77 -21.16 -1.51
C ASN A 101 11.18 -21.76 -1.31
N PRO A 102 11.35 -23.10 -1.21
CA PRO A 102 12.62 -23.72 -0.84
C PRO A 102 13.77 -23.44 -1.82
N GLN A 103 13.50 -22.84 -2.99
CA GLN A 103 14.49 -22.54 -4.03
C GLN A 103 15.18 -21.17 -3.89
N HIS A 104 14.80 -20.31 -2.93
CA HIS A 104 15.30 -18.92 -2.87
C HIS A 104 15.78 -18.44 -1.49
N LEU A 105 16.54 -19.29 -0.80
CA LEU A 105 17.33 -18.92 0.37
C LEU A 105 18.70 -18.39 -0.09
N ASN A 106 18.82 -17.09 -0.35
CA ASN A 106 20.09 -16.36 -0.19
C ASN A 106 19.84 -14.86 -0.34
N ASN A 107 19.83 -14.17 0.81
CA ASN A 107 20.59 -12.94 1.08
C ASN A 107 20.07 -12.36 2.40
N LYS A 108 20.84 -12.56 3.47
CA LYS A 108 20.70 -11.79 4.72
C LYS A 108 21.38 -10.44 4.53
N THR A 109 20.78 -9.36 5.03
CA THR A 109 21.50 -8.10 5.19
C THR A 109 21.01 -7.35 6.41
N GLU A 110 21.97 -6.73 7.09
CA GLU A 110 21.92 -6.15 8.44
C GLU A 110 20.92 -4.99 8.62
N SER A 111 20.49 -4.84 9.86
CA SER A 111 19.67 -3.75 10.38
C SER A 111 20.53 -2.60 10.93
N GLN A 112 20.17 -1.34 10.65
CA GLN A 112 19.91 -0.26 11.63
C GLN A 112 19.96 1.15 11.01
N GLU A 113 19.09 2.04 11.53
CA GLU A 113 19.37 3.38 12.09
C GLU A 113 18.21 4.37 11.85
N THR A 114 17.80 5.02 12.93
CA THR A 114 16.74 6.03 13.01
C THR A 114 17.09 7.27 12.20
N ARG A 115 16.47 7.42 11.01
CA ARG A 115 16.56 8.62 10.17
C ARG A 115 15.38 9.56 10.40
N ASP A 116 15.64 10.86 10.26
CA ASP A 116 14.64 11.94 10.34
C ASP A 116 13.50 11.73 9.31
N PHE A 117 12.26 12.03 9.72
CA PHE A 117 11.03 11.77 8.97
C PHE A 117 11.05 12.40 7.57
N GLY A 118 11.56 13.63 7.46
CA GLY A 118 11.68 14.33 6.18
C GLY A 118 12.64 13.65 5.20
N GLN A 119 13.74 13.07 5.71
CA GLN A 119 14.70 12.33 4.88
C GLN A 119 14.17 10.95 4.49
N THR A 120 13.39 10.30 5.36
CA THR A 120 12.70 9.03 5.09
C THR A 120 11.64 9.19 3.99
N LEU A 121 10.82 10.25 4.04
CA LEU A 121 9.83 10.56 2.99
C LEU A 121 10.46 10.80 1.62
N LEU A 122 11.59 11.52 1.57
CA LEU A 122 12.35 11.72 0.34
C LEU A 122 13.09 10.45 -0.11
N GLY A 123 13.42 9.57 0.85
CA GLY A 123 14.00 8.25 0.64
C GLY A 123 13.06 7.31 -0.11
N PHE A 124 11.75 7.36 0.14
CA PHE A 124 10.75 6.56 -0.60
C PHE A 124 10.72 6.86 -2.11
N GLY A 125 11.19 8.03 -2.52
CA GLY A 125 11.37 8.38 -3.94
C GLY A 125 12.61 7.77 -4.59
N LYS A 126 13.56 7.22 -3.80
CA LYS A 126 14.85 6.70 -4.26
C LYS A 126 14.89 5.18 -4.04
N SER A 127 15.34 4.44 -5.05
CA SER A 127 15.30 2.97 -5.07
C SER A 127 16.21 2.24 -4.06
N SER A 128 16.76 2.95 -3.07
CA SER A 128 17.81 2.46 -2.17
C SER A 128 17.42 2.53 -0.69
N TYR A 129 16.16 2.80 -0.36
CA TYR A 129 15.64 2.80 1.02
C TYR A 129 15.09 1.43 1.46
N TRP A 130 15.07 0.46 0.54
CA TRP A 130 14.36 -0.80 0.70
C TRP A 130 15.14 -1.81 1.52
N HIS A 131 14.78 -1.95 2.80
CA HIS A 131 15.25 -3.05 3.63
C HIS A 131 14.13 -4.09 3.75
N TYR A 132 14.23 -5.15 2.95
CA TYR A 132 13.31 -6.29 2.99
C TYR A 132 13.83 -7.33 3.98
N ASN A 133 13.25 -7.39 5.18
CA ASN A 133 13.61 -8.40 6.16
C ASN A 133 12.58 -9.53 6.17
N LYS A 134 12.88 -10.61 5.42
CA LYS A 134 12.06 -11.83 5.33
C LYS A 134 11.74 -12.45 6.70
N ASP A 135 12.62 -12.30 7.68
CA ASP A 135 12.45 -12.89 9.02
C ASP A 135 11.44 -12.09 9.86
N ALA A 136 11.23 -10.80 9.54
CA ALA A 136 10.31 -9.90 10.23
C ALA A 136 8.92 -9.80 9.58
N LEU A 137 8.70 -10.42 8.42
CA LEU A 137 7.40 -10.45 7.76
C LEU A 137 6.36 -11.15 8.63
N SER A 138 5.18 -10.55 8.69
CA SER A 138 4.02 -11.11 9.36
C SER A 138 3.44 -12.31 8.61
N GLY A 139 2.55 -13.04 9.29
CA GLY A 139 1.81 -14.15 8.70
C GLY A 139 2.37 -15.52 9.04
N ILE A 140 1.58 -16.54 8.74
CA ILE A 140 1.95 -17.93 9.01
C ILE A 140 2.89 -18.39 7.91
N ARG A 141 4.03 -18.98 8.29
CA ARG A 141 5.00 -19.54 7.34
C ARG A 141 4.54 -20.91 6.86
N VAL A 142 4.36 -21.03 5.55
CA VAL A 142 3.77 -22.20 4.91
C VAL A 142 4.44 -22.49 3.56
N ASP A 143 4.28 -23.71 3.05
CA ASP A 143 4.63 -24.03 1.67
C ASP A 143 3.56 -23.49 0.67
N PRO A 144 3.82 -23.47 -0.65
CA PRO A 144 2.86 -22.95 -1.63
C PRO A 144 1.50 -23.66 -1.63
N THR A 145 1.45 -24.98 -1.38
CA THR A 145 0.21 -25.76 -1.39
C THR A 145 -0.64 -25.43 -0.17
N GLN A 146 -0.01 -25.32 1.01
CA GLN A 146 -0.66 -24.86 2.23
C GLN A 146 -1.13 -23.41 2.10
N ALA A 147 -0.34 -22.53 1.48
CA ALA A 147 -0.76 -21.15 1.19
C ALA A 147 -2.03 -21.13 0.34
N ALA A 148 -2.06 -21.89 -0.77
CA ALA A 148 -3.22 -21.99 -1.64
C ALA A 148 -4.47 -22.51 -0.92
N THR A 149 -4.29 -23.49 -0.02
CA THR A 149 -5.36 -24.03 0.83
C THR A 149 -5.92 -22.97 1.77
N LEU A 150 -5.05 -22.26 2.51
CA LEU A 150 -5.47 -21.19 3.43
C LEU A 150 -6.18 -20.04 2.69
N ILE A 151 -5.71 -19.68 1.49
CA ILE A 151 -6.37 -18.67 0.65
C ILE A 151 -7.76 -19.16 0.22
N LYS A 152 -7.90 -20.43 -0.18
CA LYS A 152 -9.21 -21.01 -0.52
C LYS A 152 -10.16 -21.02 0.68
N GLU A 153 -9.66 -21.40 1.85
CA GLU A 153 -10.42 -21.51 3.10
C GLU A 153 -10.79 -20.15 3.71
N SER A 154 -10.13 -19.06 3.29
CA SER A 154 -10.53 -17.69 3.67
C SER A 154 -11.95 -17.30 3.21
N GLY A 155 -12.55 -18.13 2.35
CA GLY A 155 -13.90 -17.95 1.83
C GLY A 155 -14.00 -16.89 0.74
N ILE A 156 -12.89 -16.46 0.15
CA ILE A 156 -12.89 -15.60 -1.06
C ILE A 156 -13.59 -16.32 -2.20
N THR A 157 -14.41 -15.56 -2.94
CA THR A 157 -15.19 -16.04 -4.08
C THR A 157 -15.01 -15.14 -5.30
N CYS A 158 -15.46 -15.62 -6.46
CA CYS A 158 -15.45 -14.82 -7.68
C CYS A 158 -16.40 -13.61 -7.66
N ASP A 159 -17.34 -13.56 -6.70
CA ASP A 159 -18.29 -12.45 -6.55
C ASP A 159 -17.74 -11.30 -5.69
N ASP A 160 -16.59 -11.49 -5.04
CA ASP A 160 -15.94 -10.46 -4.23
C ASP A 160 -15.23 -9.42 -5.12
N TYR A 161 -14.80 -8.31 -4.52
CA TYR A 161 -14.04 -7.24 -5.17
C TYR A 161 -12.70 -7.01 -4.48
N ILE A 162 -11.66 -6.77 -5.28
CA ILE A 162 -10.29 -6.60 -4.81
C ILE A 162 -9.87 -5.15 -4.95
N ILE A 163 -9.32 -4.56 -3.90
CA ILE A 163 -8.65 -3.26 -3.94
C ILE A 163 -7.14 -3.48 -3.94
N VAL A 164 -6.44 -2.95 -4.95
CA VAL A 164 -4.97 -3.03 -5.07
C VAL A 164 -4.35 -1.65 -5.23
N TRP A 165 -3.13 -1.47 -4.71
CA TRP A 165 -2.32 -0.27 -4.95
C TRP A 165 -1.30 -0.49 -6.09
N HIS A 166 -1.77 -0.95 -7.25
CA HIS A 166 -0.87 -1.15 -8.39
C HIS A 166 -1.50 -0.72 -9.72
N LYS A 167 -0.65 -0.42 -10.71
CA LYS A 167 -1.09 -0.02 -12.06
C LYS A 167 -1.51 -1.22 -12.91
N THR A 168 -0.92 -2.37 -12.61
CA THR A 168 -1.19 -3.67 -13.23
C THR A 168 -1.96 -4.55 -12.24
N ARG A 169 -2.38 -5.72 -12.70
CA ARG A 169 -3.05 -6.75 -11.89
C ARG A 169 -2.07 -7.84 -11.43
N ALA A 170 -0.78 -7.51 -11.33
CA ALA A 170 0.28 -8.48 -11.09
C ALA A 170 0.02 -9.33 -9.84
N ASP A 171 -0.41 -8.69 -8.75
CA ASP A 171 -0.72 -9.36 -7.48
C ASP A 171 -1.79 -10.44 -7.66
N VAL A 172 -2.89 -10.07 -8.32
CA VAL A 172 -4.02 -10.99 -8.56
C VAL A 172 -3.62 -12.10 -9.54
N THR A 173 -2.86 -11.78 -10.60
CA THR A 173 -2.35 -12.76 -11.55
C THR A 173 -1.43 -13.78 -10.87
N ALA A 174 -0.51 -13.32 -10.02
CA ALA A 174 0.41 -14.18 -9.28
C ALA A 174 -0.33 -15.08 -8.29
N LEU A 175 -1.33 -14.55 -7.58
CA LEU A 175 -2.12 -15.33 -6.65
C LEU A 175 -2.98 -16.39 -7.35
N ARG A 176 -3.59 -16.04 -8.49
CA ARG A 176 -4.33 -17.01 -9.35
C ARG A 176 -3.40 -18.13 -9.85
N HIS A 177 -2.15 -17.81 -10.18
CA HIS A 177 -1.17 -18.83 -10.58
C HIS A 177 -0.90 -19.83 -9.45
N ILE A 178 -0.62 -19.35 -8.23
CA ILE A 178 -0.41 -20.23 -7.06
C ILE A 178 -1.62 -21.13 -6.80
N LEU A 179 -2.83 -20.58 -6.87
CA LEU A 179 -4.05 -21.36 -6.69
C LEU A 179 -4.20 -22.43 -7.79
N SER A 180 -3.92 -22.07 -9.04
CA SER A 180 -3.99 -22.99 -10.18
C SER A 180 -3.00 -24.15 -10.06
N GLU A 181 -1.76 -23.89 -9.62
CA GLU A 181 -0.75 -24.93 -9.40
C GLU A 181 -1.17 -25.92 -8.30
N ALA A 182 -1.94 -25.46 -7.31
CA ALA A 182 -2.54 -26.30 -6.28
C ALA A 182 -3.87 -26.97 -6.73
N GLY A 183 -4.28 -26.79 -7.99
CA GLY A 183 -5.52 -27.37 -8.54
C GLY A 183 -6.80 -26.60 -8.17
N PHE A 184 -6.69 -25.40 -7.60
CA PHE A 184 -7.83 -24.55 -7.29
C PHE A 184 -8.12 -23.56 -8.41
N HIS A 185 -9.31 -23.65 -9.01
CA HIS A 185 -9.78 -22.75 -10.06
C HIS A 185 -11.02 -21.98 -9.60
N GLY A 186 -11.27 -20.82 -10.21
CA GLY A 186 -12.47 -20.01 -9.95
C GLY A 186 -12.60 -19.48 -8.51
N VAL A 187 -11.49 -19.36 -7.78
CA VAL A 187 -11.48 -18.86 -6.39
C VAL A 187 -11.45 -17.33 -6.34
N MET A 188 -10.55 -16.73 -7.11
CA MET A 188 -10.32 -15.28 -7.06
C MET A 188 -11.31 -14.52 -7.94
N PRO A 189 -11.72 -13.30 -7.53
CA PRO A 189 -12.45 -12.37 -8.38
C PRO A 189 -11.83 -12.20 -9.77
N PRO A 190 -12.66 -12.00 -10.82
CA PRO A 190 -12.21 -11.70 -12.18
C PRO A 190 -11.63 -10.27 -12.33
N ASP A 191 -11.07 -9.96 -13.50
CA ASP A 191 -10.33 -8.71 -13.75
C ASP A 191 -11.14 -7.42 -13.66
N ASP A 192 -12.45 -7.53 -13.92
CA ASP A 192 -13.47 -6.49 -13.81
C ASP A 192 -13.89 -6.23 -12.35
N HIS A 193 -13.55 -7.12 -11.42
CA HIS A 193 -13.74 -6.94 -9.98
C HIS A 193 -12.51 -6.34 -9.29
N ILE A 194 -11.47 -5.95 -10.05
CA ILE A 194 -10.23 -5.39 -9.50
C ILE A 194 -10.27 -3.86 -9.58
N ILE A 195 -10.30 -3.23 -8.41
CA ILE A 195 -10.23 -1.80 -8.20
C ILE A 195 -8.77 -1.38 -8.02
N ARG A 196 -8.27 -0.60 -8.99
CA ARG A 196 -6.88 -0.10 -8.98
C ARG A 196 -6.84 1.29 -8.35
N LEU A 197 -6.78 1.32 -7.02
CA LEU A 197 -6.87 2.55 -6.24
C LEU A 197 -5.78 3.57 -6.59
N ASN A 198 -4.60 3.10 -7.03
CA ASN A 198 -3.51 3.95 -7.48
C ASN A 198 -3.92 4.97 -8.56
N TYR A 199 -4.78 4.59 -9.52
CA TYR A 199 -5.20 5.50 -10.60
C TYR A 199 -6.06 6.65 -10.09
N LEU A 200 -6.94 6.38 -9.12
CA LEU A 200 -7.79 7.40 -8.53
C LEU A 200 -6.94 8.50 -7.88
N PHE A 201 -5.97 8.11 -7.04
CA PHE A 201 -5.06 9.05 -6.39
C PHE A 201 -4.18 9.77 -7.41
N ARG A 202 -3.63 9.04 -8.39
CA ARG A 202 -2.75 9.63 -9.41
C ARG A 202 -3.42 10.75 -10.21
N HIS A 203 -4.73 10.67 -10.44
CA HIS A 203 -5.46 11.68 -11.21
C HIS A 203 -6.05 12.81 -10.36
N ASN A 204 -6.19 12.61 -9.05
CA ASN A 204 -6.75 13.62 -8.13
C ASN A 204 -5.70 14.31 -7.25
N VAL A 205 -4.45 13.85 -7.28
CA VAL A 205 -3.37 14.38 -6.43
C VAL A 205 -2.25 14.98 -7.29
N GLU A 206 -1.97 16.26 -7.07
CA GLU A 206 -0.81 16.93 -7.67
C GLU A 206 0.46 16.52 -6.92
N LEU A 207 1.25 15.64 -7.54
CA LEU A 207 2.54 15.20 -7.01
C LEU A 207 3.69 16.05 -7.55
N PRO A 208 4.69 16.39 -6.72
CA PRO A 208 5.89 17.06 -7.21
C PRO A 208 6.59 16.25 -8.31
N LYS A 209 7.27 16.94 -9.22
CA LYS A 209 7.97 16.31 -10.34
C LYS A 209 8.96 15.24 -9.84
N GLY A 210 8.84 14.03 -10.37
CA GLY A 210 9.69 12.89 -10.01
C GLY A 210 9.20 12.06 -8.81
N VAL A 211 8.18 12.53 -8.08
CA VAL A 211 7.55 11.75 -7.00
C VAL A 211 6.57 10.75 -7.61
N LYS A 212 6.74 9.47 -7.27
CA LYS A 212 5.81 8.41 -7.68
C LYS A 212 4.58 8.44 -6.77
N CYS A 213 3.43 8.06 -7.32
CA CYS A 213 2.19 7.80 -6.57
C CYS A 213 2.33 6.48 -5.77
N GLY A 214 3.29 6.43 -4.84
CA GLY A 214 3.56 5.26 -3.99
C GLY A 214 2.63 5.22 -2.78
N LEU A 215 2.25 4.02 -2.35
CA LEU A 215 1.34 3.82 -1.23
C LEU A 215 1.89 4.45 0.04
N GLU A 216 3.15 4.16 0.34
CA GLU A 216 3.82 4.63 1.54
C GLU A 216 3.92 6.15 1.64
N PHE A 217 4.31 6.80 0.53
CA PHE A 217 4.40 8.26 0.46
C PHE A 217 3.04 8.92 0.68
N LEU A 218 2.01 8.47 -0.05
CA LEU A 218 0.68 9.05 0.06
C LEU A 218 0.03 8.75 1.40
N PHE A 219 0.15 7.51 1.88
CA PHE A 219 -0.35 7.12 3.19
C PHE A 219 0.29 7.98 4.30
N SER A 220 1.61 8.17 4.28
CA SER A 220 2.30 9.03 5.25
C SER A 220 1.87 10.50 5.19
N THR A 221 1.44 10.96 4.01
CA THR A 221 0.95 12.32 3.80
C THR A 221 -0.47 12.50 4.34
N PHE A 222 -1.37 11.57 4.05
CA PHE A 222 -2.77 11.64 4.49
C PHE A 222 -2.97 11.19 5.95
N PHE A 223 -2.11 10.32 6.46
CA PHE A 223 -2.16 9.74 7.81
C PHE A 223 -0.87 10.00 8.60
N PRO A 224 -0.50 11.27 8.85
CA PRO A 224 0.82 11.64 9.38
C PRO A 224 1.07 11.17 10.82
N THR A 225 0.02 10.86 11.59
CA THR A 225 0.10 10.36 12.97
C THR A 225 -0.11 8.86 13.08
N HIS A 226 -0.52 8.19 12.00
CA HIS A 226 -0.89 6.78 12.06
C HIS A 226 0.33 5.88 12.30
N PRO A 227 0.23 4.82 13.13
CA PRO A 227 1.37 3.95 13.45
C PRO A 227 2.00 3.26 12.23
N LEU A 228 1.19 2.92 11.22
CA LEU A 228 1.66 2.22 10.01
C LEU A 228 2.43 3.11 9.03
N ARG A 229 2.54 4.43 9.26
CA ARG A 229 3.01 5.35 8.23
C ARG A 229 4.42 5.05 7.71
N LEU A 230 5.32 4.55 8.57
CA LEU A 230 6.71 4.23 8.21
C LEU A 230 6.97 2.73 7.99
N SER A 231 5.96 1.89 8.12
CA SER A 231 6.09 0.44 7.97
C SER A 231 5.71 0.05 6.55
N HIS A 232 6.56 -0.65 5.82
CA HIS A 232 6.34 -1.03 4.41
C HIS A 232 6.98 -2.39 4.13
N HIS A 233 6.70 -2.96 2.96
CA HIS A 233 7.21 -4.27 2.54
C HIS A 233 6.76 -5.42 3.43
N ASP A 234 5.55 -5.29 3.94
CA ASP A 234 4.83 -6.37 4.56
C ASP A 234 3.42 -6.35 3.98
N ALA A 235 3.06 -7.43 3.29
CA ALA A 235 1.81 -7.51 2.55
C ALA A 235 0.58 -7.20 3.42
N LEU A 236 0.59 -7.55 4.71
CA LEU A 236 -0.53 -7.24 5.62
C LEU A 236 -0.56 -5.75 5.96
N ILE A 237 0.61 -5.14 6.20
CA ILE A 237 0.70 -3.70 6.46
C ILE A 237 0.26 -2.91 5.23
N ASP A 238 0.72 -3.26 4.04
CA ASP A 238 0.38 -2.57 2.81
C ASP A 238 -1.09 -2.82 2.40
N SER A 239 -1.64 -4.01 2.65
CA SER A 239 -3.08 -4.26 2.55
C SER A 239 -3.90 -3.38 3.50
N LYS A 240 -3.48 -3.22 4.76
CA LYS A 240 -4.14 -2.34 5.74
C LYS A 240 -4.11 -0.89 5.27
N LYS A 241 -2.96 -0.41 4.78
CA LYS A 241 -2.84 0.93 4.22
C LYS A 241 -3.75 1.12 3.01
N ALA A 242 -3.77 0.17 2.08
CA ALA A 242 -4.63 0.23 0.90
C ALA A 242 -6.12 0.29 1.29
N ALA A 243 -6.55 -0.49 2.29
CA ALA A 243 -7.92 -0.43 2.80
C ALA A 243 -8.26 0.94 3.43
N LEU A 244 -7.38 1.50 4.27
CA LEU A 244 -7.54 2.84 4.84
C LEU A 244 -7.59 3.93 3.76
N MET A 245 -6.74 3.82 2.75
CA MET A 245 -6.72 4.73 1.61
C MET A 245 -8.00 4.62 0.77
N ALA A 246 -8.61 3.44 0.67
CA ALA A 246 -9.91 3.26 0.01
C ALA A 246 -11.04 3.96 0.79
N LEU A 247 -11.06 3.82 2.11
CA LEU A 247 -12.03 4.51 2.96
C LEU A 247 -11.85 6.03 2.93
N LEU A 248 -10.60 6.50 2.92
CA LEU A 248 -10.28 7.92 2.70
C LEU A 248 -10.83 8.39 1.35
N ALA A 249 -10.53 7.68 0.27
CA ALA A 249 -10.99 8.03 -1.07
C ALA A 249 -12.52 8.04 -1.18
N GLU A 250 -13.22 7.14 -0.48
CA GLU A 250 -14.68 7.15 -0.40
C GLU A 250 -15.20 8.48 0.16
N LYS A 251 -14.64 8.93 1.27
CA LYS A 251 -15.03 10.18 1.92
C LYS A 251 -14.73 11.39 1.03
N LEU A 252 -13.55 11.42 0.41
CA LEU A 252 -13.15 12.49 -0.51
C LEU A 252 -14.06 12.56 -1.76
N CYS A 253 -14.46 11.42 -2.32
CA CYS A 253 -15.40 11.39 -3.44
C CYS A 253 -16.82 11.84 -3.04
N LYS A 254 -17.19 11.67 -1.76
CA LYS A 254 -18.46 12.18 -1.20
C LYS A 254 -18.39 13.67 -0.80
N GLY A 255 -17.25 14.32 -0.97
CA GLY A 255 -17.05 15.73 -0.65
C GLY A 255 -16.79 16.01 0.83
N GLU A 256 -16.45 15.00 1.63
CA GLU A 256 -15.99 15.20 3.01
C GLU A 256 -14.57 15.82 3.00
N GLY A 257 -14.35 16.87 3.79
CA GLY A 257 -13.06 17.56 3.85
C GLY A 257 -12.02 16.80 4.70
N THR A 258 -10.73 16.91 4.38
CA THR A 258 -9.65 16.22 5.12
C THR A 258 -9.49 16.66 6.57
N ALA A 259 -9.92 17.87 6.92
CA ALA A 259 -9.94 18.33 8.31
C ALA A 259 -10.81 17.43 9.20
N ASP A 260 -11.89 16.86 8.65
CA ASP A 260 -12.78 15.91 9.34
C ASP A 260 -12.23 14.47 9.35
N LEU A 261 -11.10 14.24 8.68
CA LEU A 261 -10.46 12.91 8.51
C LEU A 261 -9.19 12.76 9.35
N HIS A 262 -8.64 13.86 9.86
CA HIS A 262 -7.57 13.87 10.86
C HIS A 262 -8.11 13.44 12.23
N GLY A 263 -8.41 12.15 12.37
CA GLY A 263 -9.04 11.60 13.57
C GLY A 263 -9.66 10.22 13.41
N THR A 264 -9.61 9.62 12.20
CA THR A 264 -9.93 8.20 12.05
C THR A 264 -8.71 7.38 12.44
N GLY A 265 -8.52 7.23 13.74
CA GLY A 265 -7.63 6.29 14.41
C GLY A 265 -8.36 5.70 15.62
#